data_AF-A0A2G9Y3R4-F1
#
_entry.id   AF-A0A2G9Y3R4-F1
#
_cell.length_a   1.000
_cell.length_b   1.000
_cell.length_c   1.000
_cell.angle_alpha   90.00
_cell.angle_beta   90.00
_cell.angle_gamma   90.00
#
_symmetry.space_group_name_H-M   'P 1'
#
loop_
_entity.id
_entity.type
_entity.pdbx_description
1 polymer ?
#
loop_
_entity_poly.entity_id
_entity_poly.type
_entity_poly.pdbx_seq_one_letter_code
_entity_poly.pdbx_strand_id
1 'polypeptide(L)'
;MMLEEIHEQEKLTLNEYIAIFQKYKFIIVGIAGAIVLISLIFSFLEKPVYGAKTVIMLENINTGTTFFKMTDPIGMLALLNNQIQIIKSRKLFVRVNESLKEDTILKNMDYEKVSASRNRVSVSSFQDTYIIEISYKDNDPFLAAYIANRIAEEYYRMNLEVQKSTVSQVRMFLEEQLIKIENELNRAESLLRDYKKTSKISTLTSESQILLTQYSEFEAEYNTVLMDIETNNKQKEYLTKILNETQKNLVEDISKYKSTVMEQILTDITNTEAMKSTYLSRGYSNDHPKIIEMEKRITQLKEQLREESAKTYQDRLVAADPVKYSNQIVEDLLEINTNIAFLNAKKSGLSSILESYNKEIKKLPDQAIQLARLQRNATVNEEIFLMLKRRYEEAKLQEVAEVGNIRIIDEAVKPDPKYPISPKKDRNLMLGLITGIFLGVTIAFILFFLDESVKTTEEIEVYTGEEILGIITFIGNKNGKREKQRRQPKKLSEDELIERIRTKLITNMEPHAPIAEAYRSIRT
;
A
#
# COMPACT_ATOMS: atom_id res chain seq x y z
N MET A 1 65.22 -10.71 14.65
CA MET A 1 64.81 -12.12 14.52
C MET A 1 64.88 -12.80 15.89
N MET A 2 64.19 -12.24 16.89
CA MET A 2 63.97 -12.80 18.25
C MET A 2 62.79 -12.05 18.91
N LEU A 3 61.75 -11.72 18.14
CA LEU A 3 60.54 -11.05 18.64
C LEU A 3 59.29 -11.53 17.88
N GLU A 4 59.34 -12.74 17.31
CA GLU A 4 58.29 -13.24 16.41
C GLU A 4 57.76 -14.62 16.81
N GLU A 5 58.02 -15.08 18.04
CA GLU A 5 57.71 -16.46 18.46
C GLU A 5 57.13 -16.57 19.88
N ILE A 6 56.21 -15.66 20.28
CA ILE A 6 55.46 -15.78 21.55
C ILE A 6 53.95 -15.56 21.37
N HIS A 7 53.37 -15.99 20.25
CA HIS A 7 51.92 -16.13 20.15
C HIS A 7 51.58 -17.46 19.48
N GLU A 8 52.08 -18.56 20.06
CA GLU A 8 51.44 -19.83 19.86
C GLU A 8 50.05 -19.72 20.50
N GLN A 9 49.02 -19.74 19.66
CA GLN A 9 47.64 -19.69 20.11
C GLN A 9 47.36 -20.92 20.98
N GLU A 10 47.45 -20.77 22.31
CA GLU A 10 46.89 -21.73 23.24
C GLU A 10 45.38 -21.80 22.98
N LYS A 11 45.00 -22.81 22.20
CA LYS A 11 43.60 -23.15 21.99
C LYS A 11 43.10 -23.74 23.29
N LEU A 12 42.28 -22.96 24.00
CA LEU A 12 41.57 -23.39 25.19
C LEU A 12 41.04 -24.83 25.02
N THR A 13 41.41 -25.72 25.93
CA THR A 13 40.95 -27.11 25.89
C THR A 13 39.48 -27.21 26.33
N LEU A 14 38.75 -28.25 25.90
CA LEU A 14 37.34 -28.44 26.29
C LEU A 14 37.16 -28.47 27.82
N ASN A 15 38.15 -28.98 28.54
CA ASN A 15 38.14 -29.03 30.00
C ASN A 15 38.30 -27.64 30.64
N GLU A 16 39.12 -26.76 30.06
CA GLU A 16 39.25 -25.37 30.52
C GLU A 16 37.95 -24.58 30.32
N TYR A 17 37.28 -24.75 29.19
CA TYR A 17 35.95 -24.17 28.99
C TYR A 17 34.99 -24.58 30.12
N ILE A 18 34.90 -25.88 30.41
CA ILE A 18 34.05 -26.40 31.49
C ILE A 18 34.46 -25.83 32.86
N ALA A 19 35.76 -25.70 33.12
CA ALA A 19 36.28 -25.12 34.37
C ALA A 19 35.89 -23.64 34.53
N ILE A 20 35.93 -22.83 33.45
CA ILE A 20 35.46 -21.44 33.43
C ILE A 20 33.99 -21.37 33.81
N PHE A 21 33.15 -22.20 33.19
CA PHE A 21 31.72 -22.27 33.51
C PHE A 21 31.47 -22.66 34.97
N GLN A 22 32.21 -23.64 35.50
CA GLN A 22 32.05 -24.07 36.90
C GLN A 22 32.50 -23.00 37.90
N LYS A 23 33.62 -22.31 37.62
CA LYS A 23 34.16 -21.23 38.48
C LYS A 23 33.21 -20.04 38.53
N TYR A 24 32.62 -19.66 37.39
CA TYR A 24 31.82 -18.44 37.27
C TYR A 24 30.30 -18.68 37.19
N LYS A 25 29.81 -19.90 37.44
CA LYS A 25 28.37 -20.23 37.38
C LYS A 25 27.44 -19.27 38.13
N PHE A 26 27.86 -18.78 39.30
CA PHE A 26 27.07 -17.83 40.09
C PHE A 26 27.02 -16.44 39.45
N ILE A 27 28.08 -16.04 38.75
CA ILE A 27 28.12 -14.78 37.99
C ILE A 27 27.20 -14.91 36.77
N ILE A 28 27.29 -16.01 36.03
CA ILE A 28 26.43 -16.27 34.86
C ILE A 28 24.95 -16.27 35.27
N VAL A 29 24.59 -17.03 36.32
CA VAL A 29 23.21 -17.08 36.83
C VAL A 29 22.76 -15.74 37.40
N GLY A 30 23.64 -15.02 38.09
CA GLY A 30 23.34 -13.69 38.65
C GLY A 30 23.04 -12.66 37.57
N ILE A 31 23.87 -12.61 36.51
CA ILE A 31 23.68 -11.71 35.36
C ILE A 31 22.42 -12.09 34.58
N ALA A 32 22.21 -13.38 34.32
CA ALA A 32 21.00 -13.86 33.67
C ALA A 32 19.74 -13.50 34.45
N GLY A 33 19.74 -13.72 35.78
CA GLY A 33 18.65 -13.35 36.67
C GLY A 33 18.39 -11.83 36.69
N ALA A 34 19.45 -11.01 36.71
CA ALA A 34 19.33 -9.56 36.67
C ALA A 34 18.70 -9.08 35.35
N ILE A 35 19.14 -9.61 34.20
CA ILE A 35 18.59 -9.23 32.88
C ILE A 35 17.13 -9.69 32.73
N VAL A 36 16.79 -10.88 33.24
CA VAL A 36 15.39 -11.36 33.27
C VAL A 36 14.53 -10.46 34.16
N LEU A 37 15.02 -10.07 35.34
CA LEU A 37 14.32 -9.13 36.23
C LEU A 37 14.11 -7.77 35.57
N ILE A 38 15.13 -7.22 34.90
CA ILE A 38 15.03 -5.96 34.15
C ILE A 38 13.99 -6.10 33.03
N SER A 39 14.03 -7.21 32.29
CA SER A 39 13.08 -7.49 31.19
C SER A 39 11.65 -7.62 31.69
N LEU A 40 11.45 -8.24 32.86
CA LEU A 40 10.16 -8.33 33.54
C LEU A 40 9.67 -6.94 33.96
N ILE A 41 10.49 -6.19 34.69
CA ILE A 41 10.15 -4.83 35.13
C ILE A 41 9.74 -3.98 33.92
N PHE A 42 10.55 -3.96 32.86
CA PHE A 42 10.25 -3.24 31.64
C PHE A 42 8.92 -3.69 31.02
N SER A 43 8.68 -5.00 30.93
CA SER A 43 7.44 -5.56 30.37
C SER A 43 6.19 -5.33 31.23
N PHE A 44 6.33 -5.01 32.52
CA PHE A 44 5.22 -4.64 33.40
C PHE A 44 4.99 -3.12 33.47
N LEU A 45 6.02 -2.31 33.21
CA LEU A 45 5.91 -0.85 33.13
C LEU A 45 5.36 -0.38 31.77
N GLU A 46 5.58 -1.13 30.70
CA GLU A 46 5.07 -0.80 29.37
C GLU A 46 3.54 -0.90 29.32
N LYS A 47 2.88 0.15 28.81
CA LYS A 47 1.42 0.17 28.67
C LYS A 47 0.96 -0.90 27.67
N PRO A 48 -0.12 -1.65 27.98
CA PRO A 48 -0.65 -2.63 27.04
C PRO A 48 -1.18 -1.94 25.79
N VAL A 49 -0.84 -2.48 24.62
CA VAL A 49 -1.32 -2.02 23.32
C VAL A 49 -2.29 -3.05 22.76
N TYR A 50 -3.50 -2.62 22.50
CA TYR A 50 -4.55 -3.41 21.87
C TYR A 50 -4.65 -3.03 20.39
N GLY A 51 -5.16 -3.93 19.57
CA GLY A 51 -5.45 -3.65 18.17
C GLY A 51 -6.78 -4.27 17.79
N ALA A 52 -7.56 -3.51 17.04
CA ALA A 52 -8.81 -3.96 16.46
C ALA A 52 -8.73 -3.85 14.94
N LYS A 53 -9.60 -4.58 14.23
CA LYS A 53 -9.58 -4.72 12.78
C LYS A 53 -10.99 -4.57 12.23
N THR A 54 -11.15 -3.75 11.20
CA THR A 54 -12.37 -3.69 10.38
C THR A 54 -12.00 -4.08 8.95
N VAL A 55 -12.95 -4.66 8.25
CA VAL A 55 -12.78 -5.18 6.89
C VAL A 55 -13.74 -4.46 5.96
N ILE A 56 -13.19 -3.91 4.88
CA ILE A 56 -13.95 -3.31 3.80
C ILE A 56 -13.73 -4.07 2.50
N MET A 57 -14.72 -4.07 1.63
CA MET A 57 -14.65 -4.62 0.28
C MET A 57 -14.89 -3.52 -0.73
N LEU A 58 -14.06 -3.51 -1.78
CA LEU A 58 -14.29 -2.70 -2.95
C LEU A 58 -15.23 -3.45 -3.89
N GLU A 59 -16.38 -2.86 -4.18
CA GLU A 59 -17.30 -3.37 -5.18
C GLU A 59 -16.99 -2.71 -6.52
N ASN A 60 -16.79 -3.52 -7.56
CA ASN A 60 -16.73 -2.99 -8.91
C ASN A 60 -18.15 -2.66 -9.34
N ILE A 61 -18.51 -1.37 -9.41
CA ILE A 61 -19.83 -0.93 -9.91
C ILE A 61 -19.83 -1.06 -11.44
N ASN A 62 -19.74 -2.28 -11.93
CA ASN A 62 -19.97 -2.63 -13.34
C ASN A 62 -21.47 -2.78 -13.65
N THR A 63 -22.36 -2.51 -12.70
CA THR A 63 -23.78 -2.87 -12.78
C THR A 63 -24.72 -1.73 -13.21
N GLY A 64 -24.22 -0.52 -13.49
CA GLY A 64 -25.08 0.65 -13.70
C GLY A 64 -25.14 1.24 -15.11
N THR A 65 -24.00 1.68 -15.68
CA THR A 65 -24.05 2.59 -16.84
C THR A 65 -22.82 2.54 -17.73
N THR A 66 -23.05 2.65 -19.02
CA THR A 66 -22.07 2.78 -20.11
C THR A 66 -21.23 4.06 -20.04
N PHE A 67 -21.65 5.06 -19.25
CA PHE A 67 -21.02 6.38 -19.12
C PHE A 67 -19.62 6.41 -18.52
N PHE A 68 -19.36 5.52 -17.57
CA PHE A 68 -18.09 5.43 -16.84
C PHE A 68 -17.45 4.05 -17.05
N LYS A 69 -17.75 3.37 -18.17
CA LYS A 69 -17.01 2.16 -18.55
C LYS A 69 -15.60 2.56 -18.96
N MET A 70 -14.77 2.86 -17.96
CA MET A 70 -13.35 2.56 -18.03
C MET A 70 -13.27 1.08 -18.39
N THR A 71 -12.72 0.84 -19.56
CA THR A 71 -12.74 -0.48 -20.19
C THR A 71 -11.62 -1.27 -19.55
N ASP A 72 -12.00 -2.24 -18.72
CA ASP A 72 -11.18 -3.14 -17.91
C ASP A 72 -10.14 -2.47 -16.99
N PRO A 73 -10.21 -2.72 -15.67
CA PRO A 73 -9.32 -2.06 -14.73
C PRO A 73 -7.86 -2.46 -14.96
N ILE A 74 -7.00 -1.44 -14.96
CA ILE A 74 -5.61 -1.52 -14.53
C ILE A 74 -5.51 -2.55 -13.40
N GLY A 75 -4.58 -3.51 -13.52
CA GLY A 75 -4.56 -4.74 -12.72
C GLY A 75 -4.91 -4.53 -11.23
N MET A 76 -5.79 -5.38 -10.71
CA MET A 76 -6.37 -5.37 -9.37
C MET A 76 -5.43 -4.95 -8.21
N LEU A 77 -4.15 -5.34 -8.29
CA LEU A 77 -3.13 -4.99 -7.30
C LEU A 77 -2.81 -3.48 -7.25
N ALA A 78 -2.88 -2.77 -8.38
CA ALA A 78 -2.69 -1.33 -8.44
C ALA A 78 -3.85 -0.61 -7.72
N LEU A 79 -5.09 -1.00 -8.02
CA LEU A 79 -6.30 -0.46 -7.38
C LEU A 79 -6.27 -0.60 -5.85
N LEU A 80 -5.93 -1.79 -5.34
CA LEU A 80 -5.87 -2.05 -3.90
C LEU A 80 -4.77 -1.25 -3.21
N ASN A 81 -3.58 -1.19 -3.82
CA ASN A 81 -2.49 -0.36 -3.29
C ASN A 81 -2.88 1.11 -3.23
N ASN A 82 -3.62 1.62 -4.21
CA ASN A 82 -4.10 3.00 -4.25
C ASN A 82 -5.06 3.28 -3.09
N GLN A 83 -6.06 2.41 -2.88
CA GLN A 83 -7.00 2.57 -1.77
C GLN A 83 -6.29 2.49 -0.40
N ILE A 84 -5.31 1.60 -0.25
CA ILE A 84 -4.48 1.53 0.96
C ILE A 84 -3.79 2.87 1.26
N GLN A 85 -3.29 3.57 0.24
CA GLN A 85 -2.64 4.88 0.44
C GLN A 85 -3.65 5.99 0.74
N ILE A 86 -4.84 5.96 0.13
CA ILE A 86 -5.92 6.91 0.43
C ILE A 86 -6.37 6.76 1.88
N ILE A 87 -6.51 5.53 2.38
CA ILE A 87 -6.84 5.25 3.78
C ILE A 87 -5.73 5.76 4.73
N LYS A 88 -4.46 5.72 4.30
CA LYS A 88 -3.33 6.28 5.07
C LYS A 88 -3.11 7.78 4.87
N SER A 89 -3.93 8.45 4.06
CA SER A 89 -3.72 9.84 3.66
C SER A 89 -3.91 10.82 4.83
N ARG A 90 -3.23 11.97 4.78
CA ARG A 90 -3.42 13.05 5.76
C ARG A 90 -4.87 13.56 5.74
N LYS A 91 -5.46 13.71 4.54
CA LYS A 91 -6.80 14.26 4.35
C LYS A 91 -7.86 13.42 5.08
N LEU A 92 -7.80 12.09 4.96
CA LEU A 92 -8.72 11.22 5.68
C LEU A 92 -8.56 11.36 7.19
N PHE A 93 -7.33 11.37 7.70
CA PHE A 93 -7.11 11.50 9.15
C PHE A 93 -7.50 12.86 9.72
N VAL A 94 -7.50 13.93 8.93
CA VAL A 94 -8.09 15.21 9.36
C VAL A 94 -9.60 15.05 9.56
N ARG A 95 -10.29 14.47 8.57
CA ARG A 95 -11.74 14.20 8.66
C ARG A 95 -12.10 13.28 9.81
N VAL A 96 -11.36 12.18 9.99
CA VAL A 96 -11.54 11.28 11.14
C VAL A 96 -11.37 12.03 12.46
N ASN A 97 -10.37 12.90 12.59
CA ASN A 97 -10.17 13.65 13.82
C ASN A 97 -11.25 14.73 14.06
N GLU A 98 -11.77 15.35 13.01
CA GLU A 98 -12.93 16.25 13.12
C GLU A 98 -14.18 15.48 13.56
N SER A 99 -14.42 14.32 12.95
CA SER A 99 -15.57 13.48 13.23
C SER A 99 -15.53 12.85 14.62
N LEU A 100 -14.34 12.59 15.17
CA LEU A 100 -14.13 12.16 16.56
C LEU A 100 -14.37 13.31 17.58
N LYS A 101 -14.02 14.55 17.24
CA LYS A 101 -14.24 15.70 18.14
C LYS A 101 -15.72 16.04 18.30
N GLU A 102 -16.50 15.85 17.25
CA GLU A 102 -17.93 16.15 17.25
C GLU A 102 -18.75 15.02 17.89
N ASP A 103 -18.15 13.84 18.06
CA ASP A 103 -18.80 12.61 18.48
C ASP A 103 -19.39 12.67 19.90
N THR A 104 -20.70 12.42 19.98
CA THR A 104 -21.44 12.45 21.26
C THR A 104 -21.11 11.26 22.16
N ILE A 105 -20.79 10.10 21.60
CA ILE A 105 -20.47 8.88 22.36
C ILE A 105 -19.14 9.09 23.10
N LEU A 106 -18.14 9.67 22.43
CA LEU A 106 -16.85 9.98 23.05
C LEU A 106 -16.95 11.05 24.14
N LYS A 107 -17.75 12.10 23.91
CA LYS A 107 -18.01 13.14 24.92
C LYS A 107 -18.65 12.56 26.18
N ASN A 108 -19.63 11.67 26.03
CA ASN A 108 -20.32 11.04 27.16
C ASN A 108 -19.42 10.09 27.96
N MET A 109 -18.35 9.57 27.36
CA MET A 109 -17.37 8.70 28.01
C MET A 109 -16.09 9.42 28.45
N ASP A 110 -16.10 10.76 28.51
CA ASP A 110 -14.98 11.61 28.95
C ASP A 110 -13.71 11.46 28.08
N TYR A 111 -13.90 11.17 26.79
CA TYR A 111 -12.83 11.06 25.80
C TYR A 111 -12.61 12.37 25.01
N GLU A 112 -12.57 13.52 25.68
CA GLU A 112 -12.56 14.84 25.01
C GLU A 112 -11.32 15.13 24.15
N LYS A 113 -10.21 14.43 24.36
CA LYS A 113 -8.91 14.65 23.67
C LYS A 113 -8.46 13.48 22.81
N VAL A 114 -9.39 12.69 22.29
CA VAL A 114 -9.05 11.58 21.39
C VAL A 114 -8.63 12.10 20.02
N SER A 115 -7.53 11.56 19.49
CA SER A 115 -7.11 11.78 18.12
C SER A 115 -6.56 10.50 17.50
N ALA A 116 -6.97 10.23 16.27
CA ALA A 116 -6.45 9.18 15.43
C ALA A 116 -5.09 9.59 14.86
N SER A 117 -4.08 8.73 15.05
CA SER A 117 -2.73 8.92 14.50
C SER A 117 -2.47 7.96 13.34
N ARG A 118 -1.94 8.49 12.23
CA ARG A 118 -1.51 7.69 11.08
C ARG A 118 -0.44 6.64 11.40
N ASN A 119 0.36 6.85 12.44
CA ASN A 119 1.42 5.89 12.81
C ASN A 119 0.86 4.66 13.54
N ARG A 120 -0.41 4.72 13.98
CA ARG A 120 -1.11 3.64 14.70
C ARG A 120 -2.03 2.82 13.80
N VAL A 121 -2.20 3.23 12.53
CA VAL A 121 -2.98 2.47 11.55
C VAL A 121 -2.07 1.53 10.74
N SER A 122 -2.53 0.31 10.58
CA SER A 122 -2.01 -0.65 9.61
C SER A 122 -3.13 -0.95 8.62
N VAL A 123 -2.79 -0.97 7.33
CA VAL A 123 -3.75 -1.29 6.27
C VAL A 123 -3.08 -2.28 5.34
N SER A 124 -3.77 -3.38 5.06
CA SER A 124 -3.31 -4.49 4.23
C SER A 124 -4.46 -5.03 3.37
N SER A 125 -4.15 -5.61 2.22
CA SER A 125 -5.09 -6.35 1.39
C SER A 125 -4.80 -7.85 1.44
N PHE A 126 -5.81 -8.67 1.16
CA PHE A 126 -5.60 -10.12 0.94
C PHE A 126 -5.26 -10.37 -0.52
N GLN A 127 -4.34 -11.30 -0.78
CA GLN A 127 -3.91 -11.66 -2.14
C GLN A 127 -5.11 -12.08 -2.99
N ASP A 128 -5.19 -11.55 -4.21
CA ASP A 128 -6.23 -11.85 -5.20
C ASP A 128 -7.68 -11.60 -4.71
N THR A 129 -7.88 -10.66 -3.77
CA THR A 129 -9.22 -10.25 -3.31
C THR A 129 -9.41 -8.73 -3.28
N TYR A 130 -10.65 -8.26 -3.44
CA TYR A 130 -11.00 -6.83 -3.31
C TYR A 130 -11.17 -6.37 -1.85
N ILE A 131 -10.54 -7.08 -0.92
CA ILE A 131 -10.75 -6.91 0.52
C ILE A 131 -9.56 -6.16 1.12
N ILE A 132 -9.87 -5.14 1.91
CA ILE A 132 -8.90 -4.35 2.67
C ILE A 132 -9.20 -4.50 4.15
N GLU A 133 -8.18 -4.92 4.90
CA GLU A 133 -8.18 -4.93 6.35
C GLU A 133 -7.56 -3.64 6.87
N ILE A 134 -8.30 -2.90 7.69
CA ILE A 134 -7.85 -1.70 8.39
C ILE A 134 -7.73 -2.07 9.86
N SER A 135 -6.52 -1.95 10.42
CA SER A 135 -6.26 -2.18 11.84
C SER A 135 -5.76 -0.92 12.52
N TYR A 136 -6.32 -0.60 13.69
CA TYR A 136 -5.86 0.51 14.52
C TYR A 136 -5.40 0.01 15.88
N LYS A 137 -4.28 0.57 16.37
CA LYS A 137 -3.67 0.22 17.65
C LYS A 137 -3.85 1.33 18.67
N ASP A 138 -4.32 1.01 19.86
CA ASP A 138 -4.40 1.96 20.96
C ASP A 138 -4.17 1.29 22.33
N ASN A 139 -3.87 2.09 23.36
CA ASN A 139 -3.72 1.59 24.71
C ASN A 139 -5.08 1.28 25.37
N ASP A 140 -6.15 1.85 24.83
CA ASP A 140 -7.52 1.55 25.25
C ASP A 140 -8.17 0.59 24.23
N PRO A 141 -8.65 -0.60 24.67
CA PRO A 141 -9.29 -1.56 23.76
C PRO A 141 -10.57 -1.00 23.13
N PHE A 142 -11.31 -0.13 23.81
CA PHE A 142 -12.49 0.51 23.23
C PHE A 142 -12.09 1.47 22.11
N LEU A 143 -11.13 2.36 22.35
CA LEU A 143 -10.66 3.31 21.33
C LEU A 143 -10.03 2.61 20.13
N ALA A 144 -9.35 1.48 20.34
CA ALA A 144 -8.78 0.69 19.26
C ALA A 144 -9.86 0.26 18.24
N ALA A 145 -11.00 -0.27 18.73
CA ALA A 145 -12.13 -0.66 17.89
C ALA A 145 -12.87 0.55 17.32
N TYR A 146 -13.15 1.53 18.16
CA TYR A 146 -13.92 2.72 17.78
C TYR A 146 -13.25 3.50 16.65
N ILE A 147 -11.96 3.78 16.77
CA ILE A 147 -11.20 4.53 15.76
C ILE A 147 -11.04 3.70 14.47
N ALA A 148 -10.86 2.38 14.56
CA ALA A 148 -10.81 1.52 13.37
C ALA A 148 -12.11 1.63 12.56
N ASN A 149 -13.27 1.52 13.21
CA ASN A 149 -14.58 1.71 12.57
C ASN A 149 -14.73 3.12 12.01
N ARG A 150 -14.35 4.14 12.78
CA ARG A 150 -14.44 5.53 12.33
C ARG A 150 -13.61 5.80 11.08
N ILE A 151 -12.43 5.19 10.96
CA ILE A 151 -11.60 5.30 9.75
C ILE A 151 -12.33 4.68 8.54
N ALA A 152 -12.94 3.51 8.69
CA ALA A 152 -13.69 2.86 7.61
C ALA A 152 -14.92 3.68 7.18
N GLU A 153 -15.67 4.20 8.14
CA GLU A 153 -16.85 5.05 7.90
C GLU A 153 -16.49 6.35 7.18
N GLU A 154 -15.47 7.08 7.67
CA GLU A 154 -15.06 8.34 7.03
C GLU A 154 -14.44 8.12 5.66
N TYR A 155 -13.79 6.98 5.44
CA TYR A 155 -13.30 6.59 4.14
C TYR A 155 -14.46 6.32 3.17
N TYR A 156 -15.48 5.56 3.62
CA TYR A 156 -16.72 5.34 2.86
C TYR A 156 -17.39 6.68 2.50
N ARG A 157 -17.58 7.58 3.49
CA ARG A 157 -18.19 8.90 3.27
C ARG A 157 -17.40 9.76 2.29
N MET A 158 -16.08 9.80 2.44
CA MET A 158 -15.19 10.57 1.55
C MET A 158 -15.29 10.06 0.12
N ASN A 159 -15.31 8.75 -0.07
CA ASN A 159 -15.45 8.15 -1.39
C ASN A 159 -16.83 8.44 -2.00
N LEU A 160 -17.91 8.27 -1.23
CA LEU A 160 -19.28 8.59 -1.67
C LEU A 160 -19.41 10.06 -2.09
N GLU A 161 -18.80 10.99 -1.36
CA GLU A 161 -18.78 12.42 -1.69
C GLU A 161 -18.08 12.70 -3.03
N VAL A 162 -16.93 12.07 -3.27
CA VAL A 162 -16.21 12.20 -4.54
C VAL A 162 -17.06 11.66 -5.70
N GLN A 163 -17.68 10.50 -5.54
CA GLN A 163 -18.54 9.92 -6.57
C GLN A 163 -19.75 10.81 -6.86
N LYS A 164 -20.47 11.26 -5.83
CA LYS A 164 -21.62 12.17 -5.97
C LYS A 164 -21.20 13.48 -6.66
N SER A 165 -20.07 14.07 -6.27
CA SER A 165 -19.55 15.28 -6.90
C SER A 165 -19.29 15.07 -8.39
N THR A 166 -18.68 13.96 -8.79
CA THR A 166 -18.36 13.67 -10.20
C THR A 166 -19.63 13.48 -11.03
N VAL A 167 -20.60 12.71 -10.52
CA VAL A 167 -21.89 12.48 -11.21
C VAL A 167 -22.70 13.77 -11.32
N SER A 168 -22.71 14.60 -10.27
CA SER A 168 -23.43 15.88 -10.26
C SER A 168 -22.93 16.82 -11.37
N GLN A 169 -21.61 16.88 -11.58
CA GLN A 169 -21.03 17.70 -12.65
C GLN A 169 -21.47 17.23 -14.04
N VAL A 170 -21.50 15.91 -14.26
CA VAL A 170 -21.99 15.34 -15.53
C VAL A 170 -23.48 15.64 -15.71
N ARG A 171 -24.30 15.47 -14.67
CA ARG A 171 -25.74 15.78 -14.73
C ARG A 171 -25.98 17.24 -15.10
N MET A 172 -25.30 18.18 -14.44
CA MET A 172 -25.42 19.63 -14.74
C MET A 172 -25.02 19.96 -16.18
N PHE A 173 -23.93 19.35 -16.68
CA PHE A 173 -23.53 19.51 -18.07
C PHE A 173 -24.61 18.99 -19.04
N LEU A 174 -25.15 17.79 -18.80
CA LEU A 174 -26.21 17.22 -19.64
C LEU A 174 -27.49 18.04 -19.61
N GLU A 175 -27.85 18.60 -18.45
CA GLU A 175 -28.98 19.52 -18.30
C GLU A 175 -28.85 20.76 -19.18
N GLU A 176 -27.65 21.39 -19.19
CA GLU A 176 -27.37 22.54 -20.05
C GLU A 176 -27.47 22.19 -21.54
N GLN A 177 -26.95 21.02 -21.95
CA GLN A 177 -27.03 20.56 -23.34
C GLN A 177 -28.46 20.20 -23.74
N LEU A 178 -29.25 19.65 -22.82
CA LEU A 178 -30.65 19.28 -23.08
C LEU A 178 -31.50 20.51 -23.41
N ILE A 179 -31.30 21.62 -22.68
CA ILE A 179 -31.99 22.90 -22.96
C ILE A 179 -31.61 23.44 -24.35
N LYS A 180 -30.33 23.34 -24.74
CA LYS A 180 -29.87 23.80 -26.06
C LYS A 180 -30.51 22.98 -27.19
N ILE A 181 -30.44 21.66 -27.10
CA ILE A 181 -30.97 20.78 -28.15
C ILE A 181 -32.51 20.84 -28.23
N GLU A 182 -33.21 21.02 -27.11
CA GLU A 182 -34.67 21.19 -27.10
C GLU A 182 -35.10 22.42 -27.91
N ASN A 183 -34.38 23.54 -27.75
CA ASN A 183 -34.64 24.75 -28.54
C ASN A 183 -34.33 24.56 -30.03
N GLU A 184 -33.23 23.86 -30.35
CA GLU A 184 -32.86 23.55 -31.72
C GLU A 184 -33.85 22.58 -32.39
N LEU A 185 -34.35 21.58 -31.67
CA LEU A 185 -35.38 20.66 -32.12
C LEU A 185 -36.69 21.40 -32.43
N ASN A 186 -37.20 22.19 -31.47
CA ASN A 186 -38.42 22.98 -31.65
C ASN A 186 -38.33 23.89 -32.88
N ARG A 187 -37.17 24.51 -33.10
CA ARG A 187 -36.91 25.33 -34.28
C ARG A 187 -36.89 24.51 -35.57
N ALA A 188 -36.19 23.36 -35.57
CA ALA A 188 -36.10 22.48 -36.73
C ALA A 188 -37.48 21.92 -37.13
N GLU A 189 -38.28 21.50 -36.16
CA GLU A 189 -39.65 21.03 -36.37
C GLU A 189 -40.57 22.12 -36.92
N SER A 190 -40.49 23.35 -36.39
CA SER A 190 -41.28 24.46 -36.92
C SER A 190 -40.93 24.76 -38.38
N LEU A 191 -39.63 24.85 -38.69
CA LEU A 191 -39.16 25.10 -40.05
C LEU A 191 -39.60 23.99 -41.02
N LEU A 192 -39.50 22.72 -40.59
CA LEU A 192 -39.97 21.58 -41.39
C LEU A 192 -41.48 21.64 -41.63
N ARG A 193 -42.26 21.91 -40.59
CA ARG A 193 -43.72 22.02 -40.66
C ARG A 193 -44.15 23.16 -41.59
N ASP A 194 -43.52 24.32 -41.47
CA ASP A 194 -43.87 25.50 -42.26
C ASP A 194 -43.47 25.32 -43.73
N TYR A 195 -42.35 24.63 -44.00
CA TYR A 195 -41.96 24.22 -45.34
C TYR A 195 -42.93 23.18 -45.95
N LYS A 196 -43.37 22.19 -45.17
CA LYS A 196 -44.36 21.19 -45.61
C LYS A 196 -45.73 21.80 -45.92
N LYS A 197 -46.14 22.87 -45.22
CA LYS A 197 -47.38 23.61 -45.51
C LYS A 197 -47.30 24.40 -46.81
N THR A 198 -46.14 24.98 -47.09
CA THR A 198 -45.96 25.95 -48.20
C THR A 198 -45.52 25.26 -49.50
N SER A 199 -44.79 24.16 -49.41
CA SER A 199 -44.27 23.42 -50.56
C SER A 199 -45.29 22.41 -51.10
N LYS A 200 -45.26 22.14 -52.41
CA LYS A 200 -46.10 21.12 -53.07
C LYS A 200 -45.54 19.70 -52.93
N ILE A 201 -44.40 19.52 -52.27
CA ILE A 201 -43.74 18.23 -52.08
C ILE A 201 -43.94 17.82 -50.63
N SER A 202 -44.84 16.87 -50.42
CA SER A 202 -45.16 16.34 -49.10
C SER A 202 -44.28 15.17 -48.68
N THR A 203 -43.65 14.48 -49.65
CA THR A 203 -42.91 13.24 -49.44
C THR A 203 -41.67 13.16 -50.33
N LEU A 204 -40.60 12.60 -49.79
CA LEU A 204 -39.42 12.21 -50.54
C LEU A 204 -39.68 10.89 -51.30
N THR A 205 -38.89 10.60 -52.33
CA THR A 205 -38.89 9.28 -52.97
C THR A 205 -38.31 8.24 -52.01
N SER A 206 -38.66 6.95 -52.19
CA SER A 206 -38.15 5.87 -51.34
C SER A 206 -36.62 5.81 -51.29
N GLU A 207 -35.94 6.06 -52.42
CA GLU A 207 -34.48 6.14 -52.49
C GLU A 207 -33.91 7.31 -51.69
N SER A 208 -34.51 8.51 -51.81
CA SER A 208 -34.11 9.69 -51.02
C SER A 208 -34.37 9.50 -49.53
N GLN A 209 -35.43 8.78 -49.16
CA GLN A 209 -35.77 8.48 -47.78
C GLN A 209 -34.77 7.50 -47.15
N ILE A 210 -34.33 6.47 -47.87
CA ILE A 210 -33.29 5.55 -47.40
C ILE A 210 -31.96 6.29 -47.21
N LEU A 211 -31.56 7.10 -48.20
CA LEU A 211 -30.34 7.92 -48.13
C LEU A 211 -30.36 8.85 -46.91
N LEU A 212 -31.50 9.51 -46.67
CA LEU A 212 -31.70 10.41 -45.55
C LEU A 212 -31.65 9.67 -44.19
N THR A 213 -32.24 8.47 -44.12
CA THR A 213 -32.26 7.66 -42.90
C THR A 213 -30.83 7.26 -42.53
N GLN A 214 -30.08 6.70 -43.47
CA GLN A 214 -28.67 6.33 -43.25
C GLN A 214 -27.80 7.55 -42.89
N TYR A 215 -28.03 8.70 -43.54
CA TYR A 215 -27.34 9.94 -43.17
C TYR A 215 -27.59 10.30 -41.71
N SER A 216 -28.87 10.29 -41.32
CA SER A 216 -29.30 10.71 -39.98
C SER A 216 -28.72 9.79 -38.90
N GLU A 217 -28.69 8.47 -39.15
CA GLU A 217 -28.05 7.49 -38.26
C GLU A 217 -26.55 7.78 -38.03
N PHE A 218 -25.78 8.02 -39.10
CA PHE A 218 -24.36 8.38 -38.97
C PHE A 218 -24.16 9.76 -38.34
N GLU A 219 -25.05 10.73 -38.59
CA GLU A 219 -24.97 12.07 -38.00
C GLU A 219 -25.29 12.00 -36.50
N ALA A 220 -26.24 11.17 -36.09
CA ALA A 220 -26.54 10.91 -34.69
C ALA A 220 -25.38 10.19 -33.98
N GLU A 221 -24.75 9.19 -34.61
CA GLU A 221 -23.55 8.55 -34.08
C GLU A 221 -22.38 9.56 -33.95
N TYR A 222 -22.19 10.41 -34.96
CA TYR A 222 -21.19 11.47 -34.91
C TYR A 222 -21.41 12.45 -33.75
N ASN A 223 -22.64 12.89 -33.54
CA ASN A 223 -23.00 13.76 -32.42
C ASN A 223 -22.86 13.06 -31.07
N THR A 224 -23.14 11.75 -31.00
CA THR A 224 -22.86 10.93 -29.81
C THR A 224 -21.36 10.95 -29.48
N VAL A 225 -20.50 10.74 -30.48
CA VAL A 225 -19.03 10.79 -30.30
C VAL A 225 -18.57 12.19 -29.87
N LEU A 226 -19.15 13.26 -30.42
CA LEU A 226 -18.87 14.64 -29.96
C LEU A 226 -19.23 14.84 -28.49
N MET A 227 -20.39 14.33 -28.07
CA MET A 227 -20.83 14.39 -26.68
C MET A 227 -19.90 13.60 -25.76
N ASP A 228 -19.46 12.42 -26.18
CA ASP A 228 -18.51 11.60 -25.43
C ASP A 228 -17.14 12.31 -25.30
N ILE A 229 -16.69 13.03 -26.33
CA ILE A 229 -15.48 13.86 -26.25
C ILE A 229 -15.65 14.97 -25.22
N GLU A 230 -16.76 15.70 -25.27
CA GLU A 230 -16.98 16.85 -24.37
C GLU A 230 -17.13 16.40 -22.90
N THR A 231 -17.86 15.30 -22.66
CA THR A 231 -17.96 14.71 -21.30
C THR A 231 -16.60 14.26 -20.77
N ASN A 232 -15.77 13.59 -21.58
CA ASN A 232 -14.41 13.23 -21.21
C ASN A 232 -13.53 14.48 -20.95
N ASN A 233 -13.69 15.55 -21.73
CA ASN A 233 -13.00 16.82 -21.47
C ASN A 233 -13.41 17.43 -20.12
N LYS A 234 -14.70 17.40 -19.75
CA LYS A 234 -15.17 17.87 -18.44
C LYS A 234 -14.62 17.04 -17.29
N GLN A 235 -14.56 15.72 -17.44
CA GLN A 235 -13.92 14.85 -16.46
C GLN A 235 -12.42 15.13 -16.33
N LYS A 236 -11.73 15.28 -17.46
CA LYS A 236 -10.32 15.69 -17.50
C LYS A 236 -10.09 17.01 -16.78
N GLU A 237 -10.91 18.02 -17.05
CA GLU A 237 -10.84 19.35 -16.42
C GLU A 237 -10.95 19.24 -14.89
N TYR A 238 -11.92 18.46 -14.41
CA TYR A 238 -12.12 18.22 -12.98
C TYR A 238 -10.91 17.52 -12.32
N LEU A 239 -10.44 16.42 -12.90
CA LEU A 239 -9.28 15.68 -12.37
C LEU A 239 -8.01 16.51 -12.42
N THR A 240 -7.82 17.30 -13.48
CA THR A 240 -6.70 18.23 -13.62
C THR A 240 -6.74 19.30 -12.52
N LYS A 241 -7.92 19.81 -12.16
CA LYS A 241 -8.08 20.76 -11.05
C LYS A 241 -7.63 20.15 -9.72
N ILE A 242 -8.06 18.93 -9.42
CA ILE A 242 -7.63 18.21 -8.20
C ILE A 242 -6.11 17.98 -8.21
N LEU A 243 -5.55 17.59 -9.35
CA LEU A 243 -4.12 17.36 -9.48
C LEU A 243 -3.33 18.67 -9.26
N ASN A 244 -3.76 19.79 -9.85
CA ASN A 244 -3.10 21.08 -9.68
C ASN A 244 -3.15 21.62 -8.25
N GLU A 245 -4.22 21.33 -7.50
CA GLU A 245 -4.33 21.66 -6.08
C GLU A 245 -3.33 20.87 -5.21
N THR A 246 -2.86 19.71 -5.70
CA THR A 246 -1.94 18.84 -4.97
C THR A 246 -0.49 18.88 -5.49
N GLN A 247 -0.29 19.06 -6.79
CA GLN A 247 0.99 19.02 -7.50
C GLN A 247 0.96 19.93 -8.74
N LYS A 248 1.44 21.15 -8.57
CA LYS A 248 1.31 22.24 -9.56
C LYS A 248 2.04 22.01 -10.90
N ASN A 249 3.00 21.08 -10.98
CA ASN A 249 3.89 20.92 -12.15
C ASN A 249 3.67 19.61 -12.95
N LEU A 250 2.91 18.63 -12.44
CA LEU A 250 2.83 17.30 -13.06
C LEU A 250 1.89 17.25 -14.28
N VAL A 251 0.85 18.09 -14.27
CA VAL A 251 -0.16 18.19 -15.35
C VAL A 251 0.46 18.63 -16.68
N GLU A 252 1.43 19.54 -16.63
CA GLU A 252 2.00 20.15 -17.84
C GLU A 252 2.89 19.17 -18.62
N ASP A 253 3.60 18.29 -17.90
CA ASP A 253 4.42 17.23 -18.48
C ASP A 253 3.58 16.15 -19.19
N ILE A 254 2.41 15.82 -18.65
CA ILE A 254 1.45 14.87 -19.24
C ILE A 254 0.83 15.43 -20.53
N SER A 255 0.54 16.74 -20.53
CA SER A 255 -0.21 17.39 -21.61
C SER A 255 0.61 17.60 -22.89
N LYS A 256 1.93 17.72 -22.77
CA LYS A 256 2.84 18.01 -23.90
C LYS A 256 3.32 16.76 -24.63
N TYR A 257 2.96 15.56 -24.15
CA TYR A 257 3.55 14.33 -24.64
C TYR A 257 2.80 13.72 -25.83
N LYS A 258 3.49 13.57 -26.96
CA LYS A 258 3.06 12.84 -28.16
C LYS A 258 4.17 11.87 -28.57
N SER A 259 3.88 10.58 -28.61
CA SER A 259 4.80 9.57 -29.14
C SER A 259 4.48 9.33 -30.62
N THR A 260 5.52 9.19 -31.47
CA THR A 260 5.35 8.85 -32.89
C THR A 260 4.64 7.51 -33.08
N VAL A 261 4.84 6.56 -32.16
CA VAL A 261 4.16 5.25 -32.16
C VAL A 261 2.67 5.43 -31.88
N MET A 262 2.30 6.27 -30.91
CA MET A 262 0.90 6.59 -30.63
C MET A 262 0.21 7.26 -31.82
N GLU A 263 0.89 8.19 -32.51
CA GLU A 263 0.35 8.83 -33.72
C GLU A 263 0.08 7.82 -34.83
N GLN A 264 0.97 6.83 -35.01
CA GLN A 264 0.75 5.75 -35.96
C GLN A 264 -0.45 4.89 -35.58
N ILE A 265 -0.58 4.49 -34.30
CA ILE A 265 -1.72 3.70 -33.82
C ILE A 265 -3.04 4.46 -34.01
N LEU A 266 -3.07 5.76 -33.70
CA LEU A 266 -4.26 6.61 -33.91
C LEU A 266 -4.62 6.74 -35.39
N THR A 267 -3.61 6.81 -36.26
CA THR A 267 -3.81 6.81 -37.72
C THR A 267 -4.42 5.49 -38.19
N ASP A 268 -3.90 4.36 -37.70
CA ASP A 268 -4.42 3.03 -38.01
C ASP A 268 -5.87 2.85 -37.52
N ILE A 269 -6.19 3.36 -36.33
CA ILE A 269 -7.56 3.40 -35.81
C ILE A 269 -8.46 4.23 -36.72
N THR A 270 -8.03 5.43 -37.10
CA THR A 270 -8.79 6.34 -37.98
C THR A 270 -9.09 5.66 -39.32
N ASN A 271 -8.09 5.03 -39.92
CA ASN A 271 -8.22 4.32 -41.19
C ASN A 271 -9.16 3.11 -41.05
N THR A 272 -9.03 2.35 -39.97
CA THR A 272 -9.88 1.16 -39.73
C THR A 272 -11.34 1.57 -39.51
N GLU A 273 -11.60 2.62 -38.72
CA GLU A 273 -12.95 3.17 -38.52
C GLU A 273 -13.56 3.70 -39.83
N ALA A 274 -12.78 4.40 -40.66
CA ALA A 274 -13.22 4.87 -41.97
C ALA A 274 -13.57 3.72 -42.92
N MET A 275 -12.78 2.64 -42.90
CA MET A 275 -13.09 1.45 -43.70
C MET A 275 -14.33 0.73 -43.15
N LYS A 276 -14.50 0.59 -41.83
CA LYS A 276 -15.67 -0.08 -41.20
C LYS A 276 -16.95 0.61 -41.62
N SER A 277 -16.92 1.91 -41.47
CA SER A 277 -17.93 2.85 -41.91
C SER A 277 -18.29 2.75 -43.39
N THR A 278 -17.29 2.54 -44.26
CA THR A 278 -17.50 2.33 -45.69
C THR A 278 -18.24 1.02 -45.99
N TYR A 279 -18.05 -0.02 -45.17
CA TYR A 279 -18.84 -1.24 -45.30
C TYR A 279 -20.29 -1.01 -44.84
N LEU A 280 -20.49 -0.33 -43.72
CA LEU A 280 -21.83 0.03 -43.22
C LEU A 280 -22.61 0.84 -44.26
N SER A 281 -21.99 1.83 -44.91
CA SER A 281 -22.65 2.63 -45.94
C SER A 281 -23.02 1.85 -47.20
N ARG A 282 -22.38 0.70 -47.44
CA ARG A 282 -22.73 -0.25 -48.51
C ARG A 282 -23.86 -1.21 -48.11
N GLY A 283 -24.47 -1.03 -46.93
CA GLY A 283 -25.58 -1.83 -46.42
C GLY A 283 -25.15 -3.13 -45.74
N TYR A 284 -23.88 -3.25 -45.34
CA TYR A 284 -23.42 -4.41 -44.58
C TYR A 284 -23.98 -4.34 -43.15
N SER A 285 -24.55 -5.45 -42.65
CA SER A 285 -24.99 -5.56 -41.25
C SER A 285 -23.81 -5.54 -40.28
N ASN A 286 -24.04 -5.08 -39.04
CA ASN A 286 -23.07 -5.16 -37.94
C ASN A 286 -22.51 -6.57 -37.71
N ASP A 287 -23.29 -7.61 -37.97
CA ASP A 287 -22.89 -9.01 -37.82
C ASP A 287 -22.01 -9.54 -38.97
N HIS A 288 -21.74 -8.70 -39.98
CA HIS A 288 -20.99 -9.14 -41.13
C HIS A 288 -19.52 -9.43 -40.75
N PRO A 289 -18.91 -10.54 -41.22
CA PRO A 289 -17.55 -10.94 -40.81
C PRO A 289 -16.49 -9.85 -40.95
N LYS A 290 -16.55 -9.05 -42.02
CA LYS A 290 -15.64 -7.91 -42.23
C LYS A 290 -15.79 -6.83 -41.17
N ILE A 291 -17.01 -6.55 -40.71
CA ILE A 291 -17.23 -5.54 -39.66
C ILE A 291 -16.69 -6.05 -38.33
N ILE A 292 -16.96 -7.32 -38.01
CA ILE A 292 -16.42 -7.98 -36.82
C ILE A 292 -14.88 -8.00 -36.83
N GLU A 293 -14.26 -8.28 -37.98
CA GLU A 293 -12.80 -8.25 -38.14
C GLU A 293 -12.23 -6.86 -37.81
N MET A 294 -12.91 -5.80 -38.26
CA MET A 294 -12.48 -4.43 -38.04
C MET A 294 -12.69 -3.99 -36.60
N GLU A 295 -13.80 -4.39 -35.98
CA GLU A 295 -14.02 -4.17 -34.54
C GLU A 295 -12.96 -4.85 -33.70
N LYS A 296 -12.59 -6.09 -34.05
CA LYS A 296 -11.48 -6.79 -33.41
C LYS A 296 -10.17 -6.05 -33.60
N ARG A 297 -9.88 -5.55 -34.81
CA ARG A 297 -8.68 -4.77 -35.10
C ARG A 297 -8.64 -3.45 -34.31
N ILE A 298 -9.76 -2.73 -34.24
CA ILE A 298 -9.90 -1.52 -33.44
C ILE A 298 -9.65 -1.83 -31.96
N THR A 299 -10.19 -2.93 -31.45
CA THR A 299 -9.99 -3.37 -30.05
C THR A 299 -8.51 -3.66 -29.77
N GLN A 300 -7.82 -4.34 -30.68
CA GLN A 300 -6.38 -4.59 -30.56
C GLN A 300 -5.55 -3.30 -30.60
N LEU A 301 -5.87 -2.38 -31.52
CA LEU A 301 -5.18 -1.09 -31.63
C LEU A 301 -5.41 -0.22 -30.39
N LYS A 302 -6.60 -0.27 -29.79
CA LYS A 302 -6.88 0.38 -28.49
C LYS A 302 -5.99 -0.17 -27.39
N GLU A 303 -5.84 -1.49 -27.31
CA GLU A 303 -4.99 -2.10 -26.28
C GLU A 303 -3.52 -1.74 -26.49
N GLN A 304 -3.04 -1.75 -27.74
CA GLN A 304 -1.70 -1.28 -28.07
C GLN A 304 -1.47 0.18 -27.71
N LEU A 305 -2.46 1.05 -27.96
CA LEU A 305 -2.40 2.46 -27.58
C LEU A 305 -2.27 2.61 -26.06
N ARG A 306 -3.02 1.80 -25.30
CA ARG A 306 -2.96 1.78 -23.83
C ARG A 306 -1.63 1.31 -23.32
N GLU A 307 -1.12 0.18 -23.80
CA GLU A 307 0.18 -0.36 -23.41
C GLU A 307 1.31 0.63 -23.69
N GLU A 308 1.32 1.24 -24.89
CA GLU A 308 2.31 2.24 -25.26
C GLU A 308 2.20 3.46 -24.34
N SER A 309 0.97 3.89 -24.05
CA SER A 309 0.72 4.97 -23.09
C SER A 309 1.12 4.60 -21.67
N ALA A 310 1.04 3.36 -21.22
CA ALA A 310 1.48 2.98 -19.88
C ALA A 310 3.01 2.90 -19.78
N LYS A 311 3.67 2.27 -20.77
CA LYS A 311 5.13 2.08 -20.81
C LYS A 311 5.87 3.41 -20.75
N THR A 312 5.46 4.37 -21.58
CA THR A 312 6.16 5.65 -21.65
C THR A 312 6.01 6.49 -20.37
N TYR A 313 4.98 6.22 -19.56
CA TYR A 313 4.72 6.95 -18.32
C TYR A 313 5.48 6.33 -17.13
N GLN A 314 5.64 5.00 -17.10
CA GLN A 314 6.44 4.31 -16.07
C GLN A 314 7.92 4.73 -16.10
N ASP A 315 8.49 4.94 -17.29
CA ASP A 315 9.89 5.36 -17.45
C ASP A 315 10.20 6.75 -16.85
N ARG A 316 9.19 7.62 -16.69
CA ARG A 316 9.36 8.98 -16.15
C ARG A 316 8.95 9.15 -14.68
N LEU A 317 8.07 8.30 -14.14
CA LEU A 317 7.69 8.34 -12.71
C LEU A 317 8.86 8.04 -11.76
N VAL A 318 9.95 7.43 -12.24
CA VAL A 318 11.17 7.18 -11.46
C VAL A 318 11.88 8.50 -11.07
N ALA A 319 11.57 9.63 -11.73
CA ALA A 319 12.25 10.92 -11.51
C ALA A 319 11.51 11.91 -10.58
N ALA A 320 10.25 11.67 -10.23
CA ALA A 320 9.45 12.57 -9.38
C ALA A 320 9.12 11.91 -8.03
N ASP A 321 9.26 12.68 -6.94
CA ASP A 321 9.06 12.29 -5.54
C ASP A 321 7.84 11.34 -5.33
N PRO A 322 7.96 10.25 -4.53
CA PRO A 322 7.03 9.12 -4.53
C PRO A 322 5.76 9.37 -3.70
N VAL A 323 4.94 10.35 -4.08
CA VAL A 323 3.60 10.51 -3.51
C VAL A 323 2.60 9.70 -4.33
N LYS A 324 2.38 8.44 -3.95
CA LYS A 324 1.51 7.47 -4.67
C LYS A 324 0.08 7.95 -4.99
N TYR A 325 -0.46 8.95 -4.29
CA TYR A 325 -1.81 9.50 -4.54
C TYR A 325 -1.93 10.27 -5.87
N SER A 326 -0.87 10.95 -6.32
CA SER A 326 -0.90 11.61 -7.63
C SER A 326 -0.95 10.61 -8.78
N ASN A 327 -0.41 9.41 -8.59
CA ASN A 327 -0.30 8.43 -9.67
C ASN A 327 -1.68 7.96 -10.16
N GLN A 328 -2.70 7.83 -9.29
CA GLN A 328 -4.05 7.46 -9.73
C GLN A 328 -4.69 8.55 -10.59
N ILE A 329 -4.63 9.82 -10.17
CA ILE A 329 -5.21 10.91 -10.97
C ILE A 329 -4.49 11.00 -12.32
N VAL A 330 -3.18 10.74 -12.35
CA VAL A 330 -2.38 10.66 -13.58
C VAL A 330 -2.81 9.48 -14.46
N GLU A 331 -3.06 8.30 -13.87
CA GLU A 331 -3.58 7.12 -14.58
C GLU A 331 -4.97 7.39 -15.17
N ASP A 332 -5.90 7.95 -14.39
CA ASP A 332 -7.24 8.31 -14.85
C ASP A 332 -7.17 9.37 -15.97
N LEU A 333 -6.29 10.37 -15.84
CA LEU A 333 -6.04 11.37 -16.87
C LEU A 333 -5.43 10.77 -18.13
N LEU A 334 -4.54 9.79 -18.00
CA LEU A 334 -3.96 9.07 -19.12
C LEU A 334 -5.03 8.31 -19.89
N GLU A 335 -5.86 7.54 -19.18
CA GLU A 335 -6.96 6.80 -19.77
C GLU A 335 -7.92 7.75 -20.50
N ILE A 336 -8.35 8.83 -19.84
CA ILE A 336 -9.24 9.83 -20.46
C ILE A 336 -8.60 10.45 -21.71
N ASN A 337 -7.30 10.77 -21.68
CA ASN A 337 -6.60 11.29 -22.86
C ASN A 337 -6.57 10.28 -24.01
N THR A 338 -6.30 9.00 -23.73
CA THR A 338 -6.33 7.94 -24.75
C THR A 338 -7.73 7.75 -25.33
N ASN A 339 -8.76 7.79 -24.47
CA ASN A 339 -10.16 7.71 -24.90
C ASN A 339 -10.54 8.91 -25.77
N ILE A 340 -10.16 10.13 -25.39
CA ILE A 340 -10.38 11.34 -26.21
C ILE A 340 -9.68 11.21 -27.57
N ALA A 341 -8.44 10.71 -27.60
CA ALA A 341 -7.71 10.52 -28.84
C ALA A 341 -8.40 9.49 -29.75
N PHE A 342 -8.85 8.37 -29.18
CA PHE A 342 -9.65 7.36 -29.89
C PHE A 342 -10.96 7.95 -30.43
N LEU A 343 -11.71 8.68 -29.62
CA LEU A 343 -12.97 9.30 -30.03
C LEU A 343 -12.74 10.33 -31.14
N ASN A 344 -11.64 11.07 -31.11
CA ASN A 344 -11.27 11.98 -32.19
C ASN A 344 -10.96 11.24 -33.51
N ALA A 345 -10.28 10.09 -33.45
CA ALA A 345 -10.07 9.24 -34.62
C ALA A 345 -11.41 8.75 -35.21
N LYS A 346 -12.31 8.25 -34.35
CA LYS A 346 -13.65 7.84 -34.74
C LYS A 346 -14.46 8.98 -35.35
N LYS A 347 -14.45 10.16 -34.72
CA LYS A 347 -15.08 11.39 -35.20
C LYS A 347 -14.61 11.74 -36.62
N SER A 348 -13.30 11.69 -36.86
CA SER A 348 -12.73 11.97 -38.18
C SER A 348 -13.25 11.00 -39.25
N GLY A 349 -13.25 9.68 -38.95
CA GLY A 349 -13.80 8.66 -39.83
C GLY A 349 -15.27 8.89 -40.17
N LEU A 350 -16.10 9.15 -39.15
CA LEU A 350 -17.52 9.47 -39.33
C LEU A 350 -17.74 10.73 -40.17
N SER A 351 -16.93 11.78 -39.97
CA SER A 351 -17.04 13.02 -40.75
C SER A 351 -16.82 12.80 -42.24
N SER A 352 -15.87 11.94 -42.62
CA SER A 352 -15.59 11.64 -44.05
C SER A 352 -16.76 10.93 -44.74
N ILE A 353 -17.51 10.10 -44.00
CA ILE A 353 -18.73 9.47 -44.52
C ILE A 353 -19.83 10.51 -44.70
N LEU A 354 -20.06 11.34 -43.68
CA LEU A 354 -21.09 12.38 -43.70
C LEU A 354 -20.85 13.36 -44.85
N GLU A 355 -19.60 13.68 -45.16
CA GLU A 355 -19.23 14.44 -46.35
C GLU A 355 -19.60 13.72 -47.65
N SER A 356 -19.38 12.39 -47.71
CA SER A 356 -19.71 11.57 -48.89
C SER A 356 -21.22 11.52 -49.12
N TYR A 357 -22.03 11.26 -48.08
CA TYR A 357 -23.48 11.32 -48.23
C TYR A 357 -23.99 12.74 -48.50
N ASN A 358 -23.36 13.79 -47.96
CA ASN A 358 -23.75 15.17 -48.27
C ASN A 358 -23.53 15.48 -49.76
N LYS A 359 -22.53 14.88 -50.41
CA LYS A 359 -22.35 14.97 -51.87
C LYS A 359 -23.48 14.25 -52.62
N GLU A 360 -23.93 13.08 -52.14
CA GLU A 360 -25.08 12.37 -52.73
C GLU A 360 -26.40 13.14 -52.56
N ILE A 361 -26.64 13.72 -51.38
CA ILE A 361 -27.83 14.55 -51.12
C ILE A 361 -27.87 15.77 -52.07
N LYS A 362 -26.71 16.36 -52.41
CA LYS A 362 -26.63 17.47 -53.37
C LYS A 362 -27.00 17.10 -54.80
N LYS A 363 -27.10 15.81 -55.15
CA LYS A 363 -27.57 15.34 -56.47
C LYS A 363 -29.09 15.30 -56.58
N LEU A 364 -29.82 15.44 -55.46
CA LEU A 364 -31.27 15.47 -55.45
C LEU A 364 -31.81 16.77 -56.11
N PRO A 365 -33.06 16.79 -56.61
CA PRO A 365 -33.69 18.02 -57.09
C PRO A 365 -33.78 19.10 -56.00
N ASP A 366 -33.66 20.39 -56.35
CA ASP A 366 -33.54 21.51 -55.40
C ASP A 366 -34.62 21.53 -54.30
N GLN A 367 -35.87 21.24 -54.66
CA GLN A 367 -36.97 21.20 -53.70
C GLN A 367 -36.92 19.97 -52.78
N ALA A 368 -36.44 18.83 -53.28
CA ALA A 368 -36.21 17.62 -52.48
C ALA A 368 -35.03 17.80 -51.54
N ILE A 369 -33.98 18.54 -51.94
CA ILE A 369 -32.83 18.88 -51.07
C ILE A 369 -33.30 19.66 -49.84
N GLN A 370 -34.12 20.70 -50.02
CA GLN A 370 -34.58 21.53 -48.90
C GLN A 370 -35.43 20.72 -47.92
N LEU A 371 -36.39 19.93 -48.42
CA LEU A 371 -37.18 19.04 -47.58
C LEU A 371 -36.30 18.04 -46.84
N ALA A 372 -35.35 17.40 -47.54
CA ALA A 372 -34.45 16.42 -46.96
C ALA A 372 -33.60 17.03 -45.83
N ARG A 373 -33.05 18.23 -46.02
CA ARG A 373 -32.26 18.93 -44.98
C ARG A 373 -33.10 19.28 -43.75
N LEU A 374 -34.31 19.80 -43.93
CA LEU A 374 -35.18 20.13 -42.81
C LEU A 374 -35.63 18.88 -42.05
N GLN A 375 -35.96 17.81 -42.76
CA GLN A 375 -36.34 16.53 -42.16
C GLN A 375 -35.15 15.89 -41.43
N ARG A 376 -33.96 15.92 -42.02
CA ARG A 376 -32.70 15.51 -41.38
C ARG A 376 -32.49 16.25 -40.06
N ASN A 377 -32.53 17.58 -40.08
CA ASN A 377 -32.25 18.40 -38.91
C ASN A 377 -33.25 18.11 -37.78
N ALA A 378 -34.53 17.94 -38.10
CA ALA A 378 -35.54 17.57 -37.10
C ALA A 378 -35.27 16.16 -36.52
N THR A 379 -35.02 15.18 -37.39
CA THR A 379 -34.77 13.78 -36.98
C THR A 379 -33.52 13.66 -36.12
N VAL A 380 -32.41 14.26 -36.53
CA VAL A 380 -31.15 14.22 -35.79
C VAL A 380 -31.26 14.94 -34.46
N ASN A 381 -31.93 16.11 -34.41
CA ASN A 381 -32.14 16.82 -33.15
C ASN A 381 -33.05 16.03 -32.19
N GLU A 382 -34.05 15.32 -32.73
CA GLU A 382 -34.93 14.44 -31.94
C GLU A 382 -34.14 13.28 -31.32
N GLU A 383 -33.31 12.61 -32.12
CA GLU A 383 -32.46 11.52 -31.65
C GLU A 383 -31.45 11.99 -30.59
N ILE A 384 -30.82 13.15 -30.80
CA ILE A 384 -29.89 13.73 -29.82
C ILE A 384 -30.64 14.11 -28.53
N PHE A 385 -31.82 14.73 -28.63
CA PHE A 385 -32.64 15.07 -27.46
C PHE A 385 -33.02 13.83 -26.66
N LEU A 386 -33.52 12.78 -27.32
CA LEU A 386 -33.88 11.52 -26.65
C LEU A 386 -32.68 10.82 -26.02
N MET A 387 -31.54 10.83 -26.69
CA MET A 387 -30.28 10.32 -26.14
C MET A 387 -29.88 11.11 -24.89
N LEU A 388 -29.80 12.45 -24.98
CA LEU A 388 -29.40 13.32 -23.88
C LEU A 388 -30.35 13.24 -22.69
N LYS A 389 -31.66 13.16 -22.96
CA LYS A 389 -32.68 12.99 -21.92
C LYS A 389 -32.49 11.70 -21.16
N ARG A 390 -32.32 10.57 -21.87
CA ARG A 390 -32.05 9.26 -21.24
C ARG A 390 -30.79 9.32 -20.39
N ARG A 391 -29.73 9.87 -20.98
CA ARG A 391 -28.43 10.10 -20.35
C ARG A 391 -28.52 10.96 -19.07
N TYR A 392 -29.30 12.04 -19.11
CA TYR A 392 -29.56 12.91 -17.96
C TYR A 392 -30.32 12.18 -16.85
N GLU A 393 -31.38 11.43 -17.19
CA GLU A 393 -32.15 10.67 -16.19
C GLU A 393 -31.31 9.57 -15.55
N GLU A 394 -30.46 8.87 -16.31
CA GLU A 394 -29.49 7.91 -15.77
C GLU A 394 -28.54 8.58 -14.76
N ALA A 395 -27.93 9.71 -15.13
CA ALA A 395 -27.02 10.45 -14.23
C ALA A 395 -27.75 10.97 -12.97
N LYS A 396 -28.99 11.43 -13.11
CA LYS A 396 -29.82 11.90 -12.00
C LYS A 396 -30.17 10.77 -11.02
N LEU A 397 -30.50 9.58 -11.53
CA LEU A 397 -30.73 8.41 -10.69
C LEU A 397 -29.46 8.00 -9.93
N GLN A 398 -28.30 8.08 -10.57
CA GLN A 398 -27.00 7.76 -9.94
C GLN A 398 -26.61 8.74 -8.84
N GLU A 399 -26.86 10.03 -9.03
CA GLU A 399 -26.53 11.04 -8.02
C GLU A 399 -27.31 10.82 -6.71
N VAL A 400 -28.57 10.38 -6.83
CA VAL A 400 -29.45 10.10 -5.69
C VAL A 400 -29.20 8.70 -5.10
N ALA A 401 -28.67 7.76 -5.88
CA ALA A 401 -28.31 6.45 -5.38
C ALA A 401 -27.20 6.55 -4.32
N GLU A 402 -27.47 6.09 -3.10
CA GLU A 402 -26.47 6.03 -2.02
C GLU A 402 -25.54 4.80 -2.12
N VAL A 403 -25.46 4.20 -3.31
CA VAL A 403 -24.63 3.01 -3.54
C VAL A 403 -23.20 3.45 -3.84
N GLY A 404 -22.38 3.58 -2.80
CA GLY A 404 -20.93 3.74 -2.92
C GLY A 404 -20.25 2.45 -3.38
N ASN A 405 -19.01 2.54 -3.85
CA ASN A 405 -18.22 1.38 -4.32
C ASN A 405 -17.43 0.70 -3.19
N ILE A 406 -17.70 1.09 -1.94
CA ILE A 406 -17.08 0.53 -0.74
C ILE A 406 -18.19 -0.02 0.13
N ARG A 407 -18.00 -1.25 0.58
CA ARG A 407 -18.88 -1.89 1.56
C ARG A 407 -18.08 -2.28 2.79
N ILE A 408 -18.57 -1.92 3.97
CA ILE A 408 -18.01 -2.41 5.22
C ILE A 408 -18.53 -3.84 5.41
N ILE A 409 -17.63 -4.81 5.41
CA ILE A 409 -17.96 -6.24 5.52
C ILE A 409 -17.98 -6.67 6.99
N ASP A 410 -17.00 -6.21 7.76
CA ASP A 410 -16.85 -6.55 9.16
C ASP A 410 -16.43 -5.32 9.98
N GLU A 411 -17.14 -5.09 11.07
CA GLU A 411 -16.84 -3.98 11.99
C GLU A 411 -15.82 -4.43 13.04
N ALA A 412 -14.94 -3.53 13.42
CA ALA A 412 -14.00 -3.73 14.49
C ALA A 412 -14.71 -3.94 15.83
N VAL A 413 -14.48 -5.11 16.41
CA VAL A 413 -14.95 -5.46 17.75
C VAL A 413 -13.90 -5.09 18.80
N LYS A 414 -14.36 -4.66 19.98
CA LYS A 414 -13.49 -4.39 21.14
C LYS A 414 -12.69 -5.65 21.50
N PRO A 415 -11.35 -5.62 21.43
CA PRO A 415 -10.53 -6.76 21.83
C PRO A 415 -10.60 -7.00 23.34
N ASP A 416 -10.44 -8.26 23.74
CA ASP A 416 -10.43 -8.65 25.16
C ASP A 416 -9.23 -7.99 25.88
N PRO A 417 -9.47 -7.21 26.96
CA PRO A 417 -8.40 -6.59 27.75
C PRO A 417 -7.34 -7.56 28.30
N LYS A 418 -7.65 -8.86 28.40
CA LYS A 418 -6.69 -9.88 28.88
C LYS A 418 -5.59 -10.20 27.88
N TYR A 419 -5.81 -9.93 26.58
CA TYR A 419 -4.92 -10.36 25.51
C TYR A 419 -4.41 -9.17 24.67
N PRO A 420 -3.50 -8.33 25.22
CA PRO A 420 -2.89 -7.24 24.46
C PRO A 420 -1.91 -7.77 23.41
N ILE A 421 -1.72 -7.01 22.32
CA ILE A 421 -0.77 -7.34 21.25
C ILE A 421 0.69 -7.09 21.69
N SER A 422 0.89 -6.11 22.57
CA SER A 422 2.18 -5.78 23.20
C SER A 422 1.95 -5.33 24.64
N PRO A 423 2.86 -5.60 25.59
CA PRO A 423 4.07 -6.42 25.44
C PRO A 423 3.78 -7.93 25.48
N LYS A 424 4.48 -8.70 24.63
CA LYS A 424 4.43 -10.16 24.64
C LYS A 424 5.33 -10.70 25.75
N LYS A 425 4.78 -10.80 26.97
CA LYS A 425 5.51 -11.14 28.21
C LYS A 425 6.38 -12.38 28.06
N ASP A 426 5.84 -13.46 27.50
CA ASP A 426 6.58 -14.72 27.34
C ASP A 426 7.77 -14.60 26.38
N ARG A 427 7.59 -13.89 25.26
CA ARG A 427 8.66 -13.60 24.30
C ARG A 427 9.76 -12.75 24.93
N ASN A 428 9.38 -11.71 25.66
CA ASN A 428 10.32 -10.81 26.32
C ASN A 428 11.11 -11.54 27.43
N LEU A 429 10.45 -12.43 28.17
CA LEU A 429 11.11 -13.28 29.17
C LEU A 429 12.14 -14.21 28.52
N MET A 430 11.78 -14.90 27.42
CA MET A 430 12.69 -15.77 26.69
C MET A 430 13.89 -15.00 26.14
N LEU A 431 13.67 -13.84 25.53
CA LEU A 431 14.75 -12.98 25.03
C LEU A 431 15.67 -12.50 26.16
N GLY A 432 15.09 -12.09 27.29
CA GLY A 432 15.85 -11.70 28.49
C GLY A 432 16.70 -12.84 29.04
N LEU A 433 16.17 -14.07 29.04
CA LEU A 433 16.93 -15.26 29.48
C LEU A 433 18.09 -15.57 28.54
N ILE A 434 17.86 -15.58 27.22
CA ILE A 434 18.89 -15.87 26.22
C ILE A 434 20.01 -14.81 26.26
N THR A 435 19.64 -13.54 26.23
CA THR A 435 20.59 -12.41 26.33
C THR A 435 21.31 -12.42 27.67
N GLY A 436 20.61 -12.76 28.75
CA GLY A 436 21.15 -12.90 30.10
C GLY A 436 22.24 -13.97 30.21
N ILE A 437 21.98 -15.16 29.69
CA ILE A 437 22.97 -16.25 29.65
C ILE A 437 24.16 -15.85 28.78
N PHE A 438 23.91 -15.31 27.58
CA PHE A 438 24.96 -14.90 26.67
C PHE A 438 25.91 -13.88 27.31
N LEU A 439 25.36 -12.79 27.87
CA LEU A 439 26.17 -11.77 28.56
C LEU A 439 26.87 -12.32 29.80
N GLY A 440 26.21 -13.20 30.55
CA GLY A 440 26.80 -13.87 31.70
C GLY A 440 28.04 -14.69 31.31
N VAL A 441 27.94 -15.45 30.21
CA VAL A 441 29.05 -16.23 29.66
C VAL A 441 30.16 -15.32 29.16
N THR A 442 29.85 -14.31 28.36
CA THR A 442 30.84 -13.33 27.86
C THR A 442 31.61 -12.69 29.01
N ILE A 443 30.92 -12.25 30.06
CA ILE A 443 31.56 -11.65 31.24
C ILE A 443 32.41 -12.68 31.99
N ALA A 444 31.96 -13.94 32.10
CA ALA A 444 32.78 -15.01 32.69
C ALA A 444 34.10 -15.23 31.92
N PHE A 445 34.08 -15.16 30.59
CA PHE A 445 35.31 -15.22 29.78
C PHE A 445 36.18 -13.99 29.96
N ILE A 446 35.62 -12.78 29.99
CA ILE A 446 36.40 -11.56 30.23
C ILE A 446 37.07 -11.63 31.61
N LEU A 447 36.34 -12.04 32.64
CA LEU A 447 36.89 -12.25 33.99
C LEU A 447 37.93 -13.38 34.03
N PHE A 448 37.86 -14.35 33.14
CA PHE A 448 38.89 -15.38 32.99
C PHE A 448 40.16 -14.82 32.33
N PHE A 449 40.05 -14.04 31.26
CA PHE A 449 41.19 -13.44 30.59
C PHE A 449 41.89 -12.35 31.42
N LEU A 450 41.16 -11.66 32.30
CA LEU A 450 41.73 -10.70 33.24
C LEU A 450 42.28 -11.35 34.52
N ASP A 451 42.14 -12.67 34.69
CA ASP A 451 42.62 -13.41 35.86
C ASP A 451 44.11 -13.73 35.70
N GLU A 452 44.99 -12.81 36.12
CA GLU A 452 46.46 -12.98 36.12
C GLU A 452 46.98 -14.00 37.15
N SER A 453 46.12 -14.88 37.69
CA SER A 453 46.55 -15.88 38.66
C SER A 453 47.30 -17.01 37.96
N VAL A 454 48.52 -17.29 38.41
CA VAL A 454 49.28 -18.47 37.97
C VAL A 454 48.62 -19.74 38.51
N LYS A 455 48.22 -20.65 37.62
CA LYS A 455 47.41 -21.84 37.95
C LYS A 455 48.19 -23.13 37.83
N THR A 456 49.18 -23.18 36.96
CA THR A 456 50.02 -24.36 36.76
C THR A 456 51.45 -24.08 37.16
N THR A 457 52.18 -25.16 37.45
CA THR A 457 53.60 -25.06 37.75
C THR A 457 54.41 -24.72 36.50
N GLU A 458 53.98 -25.17 35.31
CA GLU A 458 54.65 -24.79 34.06
C GLU A 458 54.58 -23.27 33.80
N GLU A 459 53.47 -22.61 34.14
CA GLU A 459 53.34 -21.15 34.00
C GLU A 459 54.36 -20.38 34.87
N ILE A 460 54.70 -20.88 36.08
CA ILE A 460 55.70 -20.23 36.96
C ILE A 460 57.10 -20.29 36.35
N GLU A 461 57.51 -21.44 35.80
CA GLU A 461 58.84 -21.60 35.17
C GLU A 461 58.99 -20.68 33.96
N VAL A 462 57.96 -20.57 33.13
CA VAL A 462 57.96 -19.71 31.94
C VAL A 462 57.99 -18.23 32.30
N TYR A 463 57.21 -17.78 33.29
CA TYR A 463 57.16 -16.37 33.67
C TYR A 463 58.38 -15.89 34.47
N THR A 464 58.99 -16.78 35.26
CA THR A 464 60.11 -16.42 36.14
C THR A 464 61.48 -16.76 35.53
N GLY A 465 61.53 -17.69 34.56
CA GLY A 465 62.77 -18.19 33.96
C GLY A 465 63.57 -19.11 34.88
N GLU A 466 63.00 -19.52 36.02
CA GLU A 466 63.63 -20.33 37.06
C GLU A 466 63.02 -21.74 37.07
N GLU A 467 63.83 -22.76 37.30
CA GLU A 467 63.40 -24.16 37.35
C GLU A 467 62.72 -24.47 38.70
N ILE A 468 61.56 -25.13 38.68
CA ILE A 468 60.84 -25.46 39.92
C ILE A 468 61.51 -26.65 40.60
N LEU A 469 62.14 -26.39 41.74
CA LEU A 469 62.79 -27.40 42.58
C LEU A 469 61.79 -28.32 43.32
N GLY A 470 60.52 -27.94 43.43
CA GLY A 470 59.46 -28.81 43.94
C GLY A 470 58.21 -28.08 44.43
N ILE A 471 57.11 -28.83 44.58
CA ILE A 471 55.79 -28.30 44.90
C ILE A 471 55.43 -28.62 46.35
N ILE A 472 55.27 -27.60 47.18
CA ILE A 472 54.78 -27.78 48.56
C ILE A 472 53.28 -27.49 48.59
N THR A 473 52.48 -28.50 48.93
CA THR A 473 51.05 -28.31 49.14
C THR A 473 50.79 -27.49 50.41
N PHE A 474 49.93 -26.46 50.32
CA PHE A 474 49.53 -25.66 51.47
C PHE A 474 48.68 -26.48 52.47
N ILE A 475 49.13 -26.54 53.73
CA ILE A 475 48.41 -27.21 54.82
C ILE A 475 47.42 -26.22 55.48
N GLY A 476 46.13 -26.40 55.23
CA GLY A 476 45.05 -25.71 55.94
C GLY A 476 44.42 -26.60 57.02
N ASN A 477 43.89 -25.99 58.09
CA ASN A 477 43.14 -26.71 59.12
C ASN A 477 41.92 -27.44 58.49
N LYS A 478 41.52 -28.60 59.04
CA LYS A 478 40.64 -29.69 58.53
C LYS A 478 39.36 -29.33 57.74
N ASN A 479 38.98 -28.06 57.66
CA ASN A 479 37.82 -27.57 56.93
C ASN A 479 38.16 -26.77 55.65
N GLY A 480 39.41 -26.75 55.17
CA GLY A 480 39.77 -26.27 53.83
C GLY A 480 39.49 -24.79 53.53
N LYS A 481 39.16 -23.97 54.54
CA LYS A 481 38.92 -22.53 54.38
C LYS A 481 40.19 -21.75 54.75
N ARG A 482 40.64 -20.87 53.86
CA ARG A 482 41.66 -19.84 54.16
C ARG A 482 41.25 -19.11 55.45
N GLU A 483 42.08 -19.18 56.49
CA GLU A 483 41.93 -18.34 57.70
C GLU A 483 41.99 -16.88 57.26
N LYS A 484 40.83 -16.22 57.09
CA LYS A 484 40.79 -14.76 57.05
C LYS A 484 41.36 -14.29 58.38
N GLN A 485 42.53 -13.64 58.36
CA GLN A 485 43.12 -12.99 59.52
C GLN A 485 42.08 -12.07 60.17
N ARG A 486 41.38 -12.58 61.19
CA ARG A 486 40.55 -11.77 62.08
C ARG A 486 41.52 -11.04 63.01
N ARG A 487 41.54 -9.72 62.92
CA ARG A 487 42.44 -8.79 63.66
C ARG A 487 42.19 -8.71 65.17
N GLN A 488 41.75 -9.79 65.84
CA GLN A 488 41.67 -9.82 67.30
C GLN A 488 42.15 -11.18 67.83
N PRO A 489 43.04 -11.21 68.84
CA PRO A 489 43.56 -12.45 69.38
C PRO A 489 42.48 -13.11 70.25
N LYS A 490 41.84 -14.15 69.72
CA LYS A 490 41.06 -15.07 70.55
C LYS A 490 42.08 -15.90 71.35
N LYS A 491 41.93 -16.01 72.68
CA LYS A 491 42.72 -16.97 73.48
C LYS A 491 42.51 -18.35 72.87
N LEU A 492 43.56 -18.91 72.27
CA LEU A 492 43.51 -20.26 71.70
C LEU A 492 43.36 -21.26 72.85
N SER A 493 42.48 -22.23 72.68
CA SER A 493 42.42 -23.39 73.58
C SER A 493 43.73 -24.18 73.51
N GLU A 494 44.07 -24.89 74.58
CA GLU A 494 45.31 -25.69 74.66
C GLU A 494 45.39 -26.71 73.53
N ASP A 495 44.25 -27.32 73.18
CA ASP A 495 44.11 -28.24 72.05
C ASP A 495 44.35 -27.57 70.68
N GLU A 496 43.86 -26.35 70.46
CA GLU A 496 44.13 -25.60 69.22
C GLU A 496 45.60 -25.19 69.10
N LEU A 497 46.26 -24.92 70.22
CA LEU A 497 47.68 -24.61 70.29
C LEU A 497 48.53 -25.84 69.93
N ILE A 498 48.15 -27.01 70.46
CA ILE A 498 48.77 -28.30 70.12
C ILE A 498 48.58 -28.63 68.64
N GLU A 499 47.38 -28.43 68.07
CA GLU A 499 47.11 -28.62 66.64
C GLU A 499 47.94 -27.67 65.75
N ARG A 500 48.06 -26.40 66.13
CA ARG A 500 48.93 -25.43 65.43
C ARG A 500 50.42 -25.78 65.51
N ILE A 501 50.87 -26.36 66.61
CA ILE A 501 52.24 -26.84 66.74
C ILE A 501 52.44 -28.12 65.91
N ARG A 502 51.46 -29.03 65.92
CA ARG A 502 51.46 -30.29 65.18
C ARG A 502 51.51 -30.07 63.67
N THR A 503 50.72 -29.12 63.15
CA THR A 503 50.74 -28.72 61.73
C THR A 503 52.07 -28.07 61.31
N LYS A 504 52.79 -27.42 62.23
CA LYS A 504 54.13 -26.85 61.96
C LYS A 504 55.28 -27.89 62.02
N LEU A 505 55.03 -29.07 62.59
CA LEU A 505 56.02 -30.15 62.76
C LEU A 505 55.62 -31.40 61.97
N ILE A 506 54.93 -31.24 60.83
CA ILE A 506 54.31 -32.34 60.09
C ILE A 506 55.34 -33.36 59.57
N THR A 507 56.56 -32.92 59.26
CA THR A 507 57.67 -33.78 58.82
C THR A 507 58.20 -34.71 59.93
N ASN A 508 57.98 -34.35 61.20
CA ASN A 508 58.39 -35.14 62.36
C ASN A 508 57.23 -35.98 62.91
N MET A 509 56.00 -35.44 62.86
CA MET A 509 54.80 -36.09 63.39
C MET A 509 54.19 -37.13 62.43
N GLU A 510 54.22 -36.89 61.12
CA GLU A 510 53.69 -37.78 60.08
C GLU A 510 54.73 -37.95 58.95
N PRO A 511 55.84 -38.65 59.20
CA PRO A 511 57.00 -38.71 58.30
C PRO A 511 56.75 -39.44 56.97
N HIS A 512 55.62 -40.13 56.82
CA HIS A 512 55.20 -40.82 55.59
C HIS A 512 54.05 -40.11 54.87
N ALA A 513 53.60 -38.95 55.36
CA ALA A 513 52.58 -38.18 54.67
C ALA A 513 53.12 -37.67 53.32
N PRO A 514 52.31 -37.64 52.25
CA PRO A 514 52.72 -37.11 50.94
C PRO A 514 53.31 -35.70 51.01
N ILE A 515 52.83 -34.88 51.97
CA ILE A 515 53.32 -33.52 52.19
C ILE A 515 54.71 -33.52 52.83
N ALA A 516 54.99 -34.45 53.76
CA ALA A 516 56.31 -34.60 54.34
C ALA A 516 57.34 -35.06 53.28
N GLU A 517 56.92 -35.90 52.33
CA GLU A 517 57.72 -36.27 51.16
C GLU A 517 57.95 -35.09 50.21
N ALA A 518 56.95 -34.23 49.98
CA ALA A 518 57.13 -33.01 49.17
C ALA A 518 58.15 -32.02 49.76
N TYR A 519 58.25 -31.92 51.09
CA TYR A 519 59.32 -31.15 51.74
C TYR A 519 60.69 -31.84 51.66
N ARG A 520 60.73 -33.18 51.56
CA ARG A 520 61.98 -33.94 51.40
C ARG A 520 62.49 -33.90 49.95
N SER A 521 61.61 -33.88 48.96
CA SER A 521 61.99 -33.82 47.54
C SER A 521 62.66 -32.50 47.15
N ILE A 522 62.40 -31.41 47.88
CA ILE A 522 63.04 -30.09 47.69
C ILE A 522 64.45 -30.05 48.32
N ARG A 523 64.80 -31.05 49.13
CA ARG A 523 66.09 -31.14 49.79
C ARG A 523 67.11 -31.80 48.85
N THR A 524 67.73 -30.99 48.01
CA THR A 524 69.05 -31.28 47.41
C THR A 524 70.15 -30.60 48.21
#